data_AF-A0A0D2Q4A7-F1
#
_entry.id   AF-A0A0D2Q4A7-F1
#
_cell.length_a   1.000
_cell.length_b   1.000
_cell.length_c   1.000
_cell.angle_alpha   90.00
_cell.angle_beta   90.00
_cell.angle_gamma   90.00
#
_symmetry.space_group_name_H-M   'P 1'
#
loop_
_entity.id
_entity.type
_entity.pdbx_description
1 polymer ?
#
loop_
_entity_poly.entity_id
_entity_poly.type
_entity_poly.pdbx_seq_one_letter_code
_entity_poly.pdbx_strand_id
1 'polypeptide(L)'
;MAPKPSTTTAADPRTIHFDPLDETNYHYWAMRMEAELIRRDLWSVIVCEDDLTLAGIHVARGLATRLALRRSFLRLVKDEAETMSAWVGRVKRMAFQLVAIGVVVSDEDRILALTNGLDDTYEAFVISLDSTHPKNLTLDYVVDRLLNDEMRRGNKGKDEED
;
A
#
# COMPACT_ATOMS: atom_id res chain seq x y z
N MET A 1 -20.33 -43.04 -45.27
CA MET A 1 -19.95 -43.05 -43.85
C MET A 1 -18.45 -43.35 -43.77
N ALA A 2 -17.63 -42.31 -43.56
CA ALA A 2 -16.25 -42.32 -43.04
C ALA A 2 -15.71 -40.87 -43.07
N PRO A 3 -14.92 -40.43 -42.08
CA PRO A 3 -14.82 -39.03 -41.67
C PRO A 3 -13.80 -38.21 -42.48
N LYS A 4 -14.07 -36.91 -42.63
CA LYS A 4 -13.06 -35.93 -43.05
C LYS A 4 -12.03 -35.76 -41.91
N PRO A 5 -10.73 -35.69 -42.20
CA PRO A 5 -9.72 -35.45 -41.18
C PRO A 5 -9.85 -34.02 -40.65
N SER A 6 -10.00 -33.91 -39.33
CA SER A 6 -9.81 -32.66 -38.59
C SER A 6 -8.36 -32.23 -38.74
N THR A 7 -8.10 -31.29 -39.65
CA THR A 7 -6.80 -30.62 -39.69
C THR A 7 -6.72 -29.69 -38.49
N THR A 8 -6.07 -30.16 -37.44
CA THR A 8 -5.49 -29.31 -36.39
C THR A 8 -4.56 -28.33 -37.07
N THR A 9 -5.05 -27.10 -37.29
CA THR A 9 -4.28 -25.95 -37.76
C THR A 9 -3.20 -25.66 -36.70
N ALA A 10 -1.96 -26.01 -37.03
CA ALA A 10 -0.79 -25.62 -36.26
C ALA A 10 -0.72 -24.09 -36.19
N ALA A 11 -0.66 -23.54 -34.97
CA ALA A 11 -0.55 -22.10 -34.75
C ALA A 11 0.76 -21.56 -35.35
N ASP A 12 0.68 -20.45 -36.09
CA ASP A 12 1.82 -19.74 -36.66
C ASP A 12 2.77 -19.31 -35.52
N PRO A 13 4.08 -19.67 -35.55
CA PRO A 13 5.06 -19.29 -34.54
C PRO A 13 5.27 -17.77 -34.38
N ARG A 14 4.64 -16.94 -35.21
CA ARG A 14 4.63 -15.47 -35.09
C ARG A 14 3.46 -14.91 -34.27
N THR A 15 2.62 -15.78 -33.70
CA THR A 15 1.43 -15.37 -32.94
C THR A 15 1.80 -15.14 -31.48
N ILE A 16 2.05 -13.88 -31.11
CA ILE A 16 2.26 -13.50 -29.71
C ILE A 16 0.88 -13.46 -29.03
N HIS A 17 0.68 -14.32 -28.03
CA HIS A 17 -0.53 -14.31 -27.21
C HIS A 17 -0.42 -13.22 -26.13
N PHE A 18 -1.40 -12.33 -26.11
CA PHE A 18 -1.56 -11.34 -25.04
C PHE A 18 -2.64 -11.83 -24.10
N ASP A 19 -2.29 -11.94 -22.82
CA ASP A 19 -3.30 -12.17 -21.79
C ASP A 19 -4.22 -10.95 -21.71
N PRO A 20 -5.52 -11.12 -21.40
CA PRO A 20 -6.44 -10.00 -21.22
C PRO A 20 -5.90 -9.01 -20.18
N LEU A 21 -6.00 -7.72 -20.48
CA LEU A 21 -5.53 -6.65 -19.59
C LEU A 21 -6.31 -6.67 -18.26
N ASP A 22 -5.59 -6.62 -17.14
CA ASP A 22 -6.12 -6.53 -15.78
C ASP A 22 -5.37 -5.49 -14.93
N GLU A 23 -5.74 -5.36 -13.65
CA GLU A 23 -5.17 -4.35 -12.74
C GLU A 23 -3.71 -4.61 -12.34
N THR A 24 -3.17 -5.80 -12.61
CA THR A 24 -1.85 -6.26 -12.17
C THR A 24 -0.86 -6.41 -13.32
N ASN A 25 -1.33 -6.55 -14.56
CA ASN A 25 -0.49 -6.88 -15.71
C ASN A 25 -0.20 -5.70 -16.66
N TYR A 26 -0.71 -4.49 -16.38
CA TYR A 26 -0.60 -3.31 -17.25
C TYR A 26 0.84 -3.02 -17.71
N HIS A 27 1.81 -3.02 -16.78
CA HIS A 27 3.20 -2.71 -17.11
C HIS A 27 3.79 -3.68 -18.14
N TYR A 28 3.57 -4.98 -17.95
CA TYR A 28 4.09 -6.02 -18.84
C TYR A 28 3.33 -6.08 -20.17
N TRP A 29 2.00 -5.89 -20.11
CA TRP A 29 1.14 -5.84 -21.28
C TRP A 29 1.50 -4.65 -22.19
N ALA A 30 1.64 -3.45 -21.62
CA ALA A 30 1.97 -2.23 -22.36
C ALA A 30 3.33 -2.34 -23.05
N MET A 31 4.36 -2.82 -22.33
CA MET A 31 5.69 -3.05 -22.90
C MET A 31 5.66 -4.03 -24.08
N ARG A 32 4.92 -5.15 -23.94
CA ARG A 32 4.82 -6.15 -25.01
C ARG A 32 4.04 -5.65 -26.22
N MET A 33 2.98 -4.88 -25.99
CA MET A 33 2.18 -4.29 -27.06
C MET A 33 2.98 -3.24 -27.82
N GLU A 34 3.69 -2.36 -27.11
CA GLU A 34 4.60 -1.39 -27.72
C GLU A 34 5.68 -2.08 -28.57
N ALA A 35 6.36 -3.08 -28.01
CA ALA A 35 7.38 -3.84 -28.73
C ALA A 35 6.83 -4.51 -30.00
N GLU A 36 5.61 -5.05 -29.95
CA GLU A 36 4.97 -5.70 -31.09
C GLU A 36 4.56 -4.69 -32.17
N LEU A 37 4.08 -3.51 -31.78
CA LEU A 37 3.70 -2.44 -32.68
C LEU A 37 4.92 -1.80 -33.36
N ILE A 38 6.04 -1.66 -32.63
CA ILE A 38 7.33 -1.25 -33.19
C ILE A 38 7.83 -2.30 -34.18
N ARG A 39 7.80 -3.59 -33.82
CA ARG A 39 8.23 -4.69 -34.69
C ARG A 39 7.43 -4.76 -36.00
N ARG A 40 6.17 -4.35 -35.97
CA ARG A 40 5.26 -4.32 -37.14
C ARG A 40 5.29 -2.98 -37.89
N ASP A 41 6.10 -2.01 -37.46
CA ASP A 41 6.14 -0.65 -38.01
C ASP A 41 4.79 0.08 -37.97
N LEU A 42 3.97 -0.23 -36.96
CA LEU A 42 2.63 0.34 -36.75
C LEU A 42 2.61 1.39 -35.62
N TRP A 43 3.69 1.50 -34.84
CA TRP A 43 3.77 2.39 -33.68
C TRP A 43 3.58 3.87 -34.06
N SER A 44 4.14 4.28 -35.20
CA SER A 44 4.07 5.67 -35.70
C SER A 44 2.68 6.09 -36.19
N VAL A 45 1.79 5.12 -36.45
CA VAL A 45 0.41 5.36 -36.92
C VAL A 45 -0.54 5.66 -35.76
N ILE A 46 -0.12 5.38 -34.53
CA ILE A 46 -0.92 5.61 -33.33
C ILE A 46 -0.87 7.11 -33.00
N VAL A 47 -1.86 7.84 -33.49
CA VAL A 47 -2.11 9.22 -33.10
C VAL A 47 -3.02 9.17 -31.87
N CYS A 48 -2.50 9.54 -30.70
CA CYS A 48 -3.33 9.76 -29.52
C CYS A 48 -4.08 11.08 -29.73
N GLU A 49 -5.35 11.00 -30.13
CA GLU A 49 -6.18 12.20 -30.36
C GLU A 49 -6.77 12.83 -29.09
N ASP A 50 -6.51 12.26 -27.91
CA ASP A 50 -6.95 12.83 -26.64
C ASP A 50 -5.86 12.73 -25.55
N ASP A 51 -5.71 13.81 -24.78
CA ASP A 51 -4.74 14.03 -23.69
C ASP A 51 -4.96 13.12 -22.45
N LEU A 52 -5.80 12.09 -22.61
CA LEU A 52 -6.07 11.03 -21.65
C LEU A 52 -5.58 9.71 -22.22
N THR A 53 -4.29 9.61 -22.46
CA THR A 53 -3.65 8.33 -22.74
C THR A 53 -4.04 7.33 -21.65
N LEU A 54 -4.26 6.06 -22.00
CA LEU A 54 -4.50 5.00 -21.01
C LEU A 54 -3.41 5.00 -19.93
N ALA A 55 -2.18 5.32 -20.30
CA ALA A 55 -1.07 5.59 -19.38
C ALA A 55 -1.37 6.76 -18.43
N GLY A 56 -1.85 7.90 -18.93
CA GLY A 56 -2.30 9.04 -18.11
C GLY A 56 -3.44 8.69 -17.16
N ILE A 57 -4.45 7.93 -17.61
CA ILE A 57 -5.57 7.49 -16.75
C ILE A 57 -5.08 6.51 -15.67
N HIS A 58 -4.24 5.54 -16.01
CA HIS A 58 -3.66 4.60 -15.03
C HIS A 58 -2.70 5.28 -14.07
N VAL A 59 -1.88 6.23 -14.53
CA VAL A 59 -0.98 7.03 -13.69
C VAL A 59 -1.76 7.98 -12.78
N ALA A 60 -2.81 8.65 -13.29
CA ALA A 60 -3.68 9.51 -12.50
C ALA A 60 -4.48 8.71 -11.47
N ARG A 61 -5.01 7.53 -11.84
CA ARG A 61 -5.68 6.60 -10.92
C ARG A 61 -4.72 6.02 -9.89
N GLY A 62 -3.48 5.70 -10.28
CA GLY A 62 -2.41 5.27 -9.39
C GLY A 62 -2.02 6.37 -8.39
N LEU A 63 -1.92 7.63 -8.86
CA LEU A 63 -1.68 8.79 -8.01
C LEU A 63 -2.83 9.04 -7.03
N ALA A 64 -4.08 9.02 -7.50
CA ALA A 64 -5.26 9.20 -6.66
C ALA A 64 -5.36 8.13 -5.57
N THR A 65 -5.16 6.85 -5.93
CA THR A 65 -5.16 5.72 -4.99
C THR A 65 -4.06 5.86 -3.95
N ARG A 66 -2.84 6.19 -4.39
CA ARG A 66 -1.70 6.46 -3.51
C ARG A 66 -1.95 7.63 -2.56
N LEU A 67 -2.54 8.72 -3.05
CA LEU A 67 -2.91 9.88 -2.22
C LEU A 67 -4.02 9.52 -1.23
N ALA A 68 -5.03 8.76 -1.64
CA ALA A 68 -6.09 8.30 -0.75
C ALA A 68 -5.54 7.45 0.40
N LEU A 69 -4.67 6.47 0.09
CA LEU A 69 -4.05 5.62 1.11
C LEU A 69 -3.13 6.41 2.04
N ARG A 70 -2.31 7.33 1.52
CA ARG A 70 -1.47 8.22 2.36
C ARG A 70 -2.32 9.09 3.29
N ARG A 71 -3.42 9.64 2.77
CA ARG A 71 -4.36 10.43 3.57
C ARG A 71 -5.04 9.58 4.65
N SER A 72 -5.38 8.33 4.36
CA SER A 72 -5.94 7.42 5.35
C SER A 72 -4.91 7.10 6.43
N PHE A 73 -3.66 6.84 6.05
CA PHE A 73 -2.57 6.55 6.98
C PHE A 73 -2.30 7.72 7.96
N LEU A 74 -2.23 8.96 7.45
CA LEU A 74 -2.02 10.15 8.28
C LEU A 74 -3.21 10.52 9.17
N ARG A 75 -4.40 9.95 8.89
CA ARG A 75 -5.64 10.18 9.65
C ARG A 75 -6.05 8.98 10.49
N LEU A 76 -5.15 8.00 10.66
CA LEU A 76 -5.40 6.92 11.58
C LEU A 76 -5.53 7.49 13.00
N VAL A 77 -6.62 7.11 13.66
CA VAL A 77 -6.89 7.39 15.07
C VAL A 77 -7.24 6.07 15.72
N LYS A 78 -6.71 5.82 16.92
CA LYS A 78 -7.01 4.66 17.75
C LYS A 78 -8.43 4.78 18.27
N ASP A 79 -9.19 3.69 18.20
CA ASP A 79 -10.52 3.65 18.81
C ASP A 79 -10.40 3.46 20.33
N GLU A 80 -11.32 4.04 21.11
CA GLU A 80 -11.33 3.96 22.57
C GLU A 80 -11.41 2.50 23.05
N ALA A 81 -12.20 1.66 22.38
CA ALA A 81 -12.37 0.24 22.70
C ALA A 81 -11.30 -0.67 22.07
N GLU A 82 -10.48 -0.15 21.14
CA GLU A 82 -9.41 -0.92 20.50
C GLU A 82 -8.23 -1.09 21.46
N THR A 83 -7.68 -2.30 21.55
CA THR A 83 -6.47 -2.53 22.35
C THR A 83 -5.24 -1.92 21.65
N MET A 84 -4.21 -1.54 22.41
CA MET A 84 -2.97 -0.98 21.85
C MET A 84 -2.32 -1.95 20.86
N SER A 85 -2.37 -3.27 21.15
CA SER A 85 -1.87 -4.30 20.23
C SER A 85 -2.61 -4.31 18.88
N ALA A 86 -3.93 -4.17 18.89
CA ALA A 86 -4.74 -4.11 17.67
C ALA A 86 -4.47 -2.82 16.88
N TRP A 87 -4.36 -1.69 17.58
CA TRP A 87 -3.97 -0.40 17.02
C TRP A 87 -2.61 -0.46 16.31
N VAL A 88 -1.58 -0.98 16.99
CA VAL A 88 -0.24 -1.17 16.42
C VAL A 88 -0.30 -2.06 15.18
N GLY A 89 -1.08 -3.16 15.24
CA GLY A 89 -1.30 -4.05 14.11
C GLY A 89 -1.93 -3.34 12.91
N ARG A 90 -2.90 -2.46 13.15
CA ARG A 90 -3.60 -1.68 12.11
C ARG A 90 -2.66 -0.67 11.45
N VAL A 91 -1.87 0.06 12.23
CA VAL A 91 -0.87 1.00 11.69
C VAL A 91 0.19 0.26 10.86
N LYS A 92 0.73 -0.86 11.38
CA LYS A 92 1.68 -1.71 10.63
C LYS A 92 1.07 -2.19 9.32
N ARG A 93 -0.17 -2.69 9.32
CA ARG A 93 -0.87 -3.14 8.10
C ARG A 93 -0.99 -2.02 7.06
N MET A 94 -1.40 -0.82 7.46
CA MET A 94 -1.51 0.32 6.53
C MET A 94 -0.14 0.73 5.96
N ALA A 95 0.90 0.74 6.79
CA ALA A 95 2.26 1.02 6.32
C ALA A 95 2.74 -0.04 5.31
N PHE A 96 2.47 -1.33 5.54
CA PHE A 96 2.79 -2.40 4.59
C PHE A 96 2.06 -2.23 3.25
N GLN A 97 0.78 -1.84 3.28
CA GLN A 97 0.02 -1.59 2.05
C GLN A 97 0.58 -0.42 1.24
N LEU A 98 1.02 0.65 1.90
CA LEU A 98 1.70 1.77 1.25
C LEU A 98 3.02 1.32 0.59
N VAL A 99 3.84 0.55 1.30
CA VAL A 99 5.08 0.00 0.75
C VAL A 99 4.82 -0.91 -0.45
N ALA A 100 3.78 -1.74 -0.40
CA ALA A 100 3.42 -2.64 -1.50
C ALA A 100 3.07 -1.91 -2.81
N ILE A 101 2.58 -0.66 -2.73
CA ILE A 101 2.28 0.19 -3.90
C ILE A 101 3.42 1.16 -4.26
N GLY A 102 4.63 0.91 -3.73
CA GLY A 102 5.83 1.70 -4.02
C GLY A 102 5.93 3.03 -3.28
N VAL A 103 5.18 3.22 -2.18
CA VAL A 103 5.38 4.37 -1.28
C VAL A 103 6.44 4.03 -0.25
N VAL A 104 7.48 4.86 -0.17
CA VAL A 104 8.43 4.82 0.95
C VAL A 104 7.70 5.31 2.21
N VAL A 105 7.71 4.49 3.26
CA VAL A 105 7.20 4.81 4.60
C VAL A 105 8.33 4.54 5.59
N SER A 106 8.92 5.60 6.13
CA SER A 106 10.01 5.53 7.09
C SER A 106 9.53 5.05 8.48
N ASP A 107 10.46 4.70 9.35
CA ASP A 107 10.12 4.41 10.76
C ASP A 107 9.58 5.64 11.47
N GLU A 108 10.09 6.83 11.14
CA GLU A 108 9.59 8.10 11.66
C GLU A 108 8.12 8.32 11.26
N ASP A 109 7.75 8.05 10.00
CA ASP A 109 6.35 8.14 9.56
C ASP A 109 5.44 7.18 10.33
N ARG A 110 5.93 5.98 10.67
CA ARG A 110 5.19 4.98 11.44
C ARG A 110 5.05 5.38 12.91
N ILE A 111 6.11 5.93 13.50
CA ILE A 111 6.10 6.45 14.87
C ILE A 111 5.11 7.61 14.96
N LEU A 112 5.16 8.56 14.02
CA LEU A 112 4.21 9.67 13.95
C LEU A 112 2.76 9.20 13.78
N ALA A 113 2.52 8.19 12.94
CA ALA A 113 1.19 7.61 12.78
C ALA A 113 0.70 6.93 14.06
N LEU A 114 1.59 6.25 14.79
CA LEU A 114 1.27 5.62 16.08
C LEU A 114 0.93 6.64 17.16
N THR A 115 1.65 7.76 17.23
CA THR A 115 1.52 8.75 18.31
C THR A 115 0.44 9.80 18.05
N ASN A 116 0.28 10.28 16.82
CA ASN A 116 -0.75 11.26 16.46
C ASN A 116 -2.17 10.68 16.51
N GLY A 117 -2.28 9.35 16.41
CA GLY A 117 -3.57 8.67 16.49
C GLY A 117 -4.03 8.37 17.91
N LEU A 118 -3.25 8.72 18.95
CA LEU A 118 -3.62 8.50 20.34
C LEU A 118 -4.47 9.67 20.86
N ASP A 119 -5.35 9.36 21.81
CA ASP A 119 -6.12 10.38 22.54
C ASP A 119 -5.27 11.11 23.58
N ASP A 120 -5.84 12.18 24.16
CA ASP A 120 -5.18 13.04 25.15
C ASP A 120 -4.72 12.29 26.40
N THR A 121 -5.27 11.12 26.70
CA THR A 121 -4.81 10.33 27.86
C THR A 121 -3.34 9.90 27.68
N TYR A 122 -2.84 9.83 26.44
CA TYR A 122 -1.46 9.47 26.12
C TYR A 122 -0.50 10.67 26.06
N GLU A 123 -0.94 11.89 26.37
CA GLU A 123 -0.09 13.10 26.29
C GLU A 123 1.22 12.95 27.09
N ALA A 124 1.15 12.46 28.33
CA ALA A 124 2.32 12.20 29.17
C ALA A 124 3.30 11.18 28.54
N PHE A 125 2.77 10.18 27.83
CA PHE A 125 3.58 9.22 27.09
C PHE A 125 4.30 9.91 25.92
N VAL A 126 3.59 10.71 25.14
CA VAL A 126 4.15 11.44 23.98
C VAL A 126 5.26 12.39 24.41
N ILE A 127 5.06 13.19 25.46
CA ILE A 127 6.10 14.08 26.02
C ILE A 127 7.36 13.28 26.42
N SER A 128 7.16 12.12 27.05
CA SER A 128 8.26 11.26 27.46
C SER A 128 8.97 10.57 26.29
N LEU A 129 8.30 10.47 25.14
CA LEU A 129 8.85 9.96 23.89
C LEU A 129 9.74 11.02 23.24
N ASP A 130 9.28 12.27 23.17
CA ASP A 130 10.00 13.40 22.57
C ASP A 130 11.34 13.71 23.27
N SER A 131 11.45 13.35 24.54
CA SER A 131 12.68 13.45 25.32
C SER A 131 13.69 12.32 25.05
N THR A 132 13.33 11.31 24.23
CA THR A 132 14.18 10.16 23.92
C THR A 132 15.24 10.55 22.90
N HIS A 133 16.48 10.13 23.13
CA HIS A 133 17.57 10.39 22.19
C HIS A 133 17.28 9.76 20.81
N PRO A 134 17.45 10.49 19.67
CA PRO A 134 17.02 10.03 18.35
C PRO A 134 17.57 8.66 17.93
N LYS A 135 18.82 8.34 18.30
CA LYS A 135 19.45 7.02 18.03
C LYS A 135 18.72 5.83 18.65
N ASN A 136 17.92 6.06 19.69
CA ASN A 136 17.18 5.02 20.40
C ASN A 136 15.69 5.00 19.99
N LEU A 137 15.24 5.99 19.22
CA LEU A 137 13.84 6.13 18.80
C LEU A 137 13.57 5.25 17.58
N THR A 138 13.46 3.95 17.81
CA THR A 138 13.11 2.95 16.80
C THR A 138 11.63 2.56 16.93
N LEU A 139 11.02 2.10 15.83
CA LEU A 139 9.62 1.68 15.83
C LEU A 139 9.34 0.61 16.88
N ASP A 140 10.22 -0.39 17.01
CA ASP A 140 10.05 -1.48 17.96
C ASP A 140 10.13 -1.00 19.41
N TYR A 141 11.07 -0.10 19.72
CA TYR A 141 11.14 0.53 21.04
C TYR A 141 9.84 1.29 21.39
N VAL A 142 9.27 2.05 20.45
CA VAL A 142 8.01 2.77 20.67
C VAL A 142 6.85 1.81 20.90
N VAL A 143 6.77 0.73 20.10
CA VAL A 143 5.74 -0.30 20.25
C VAL A 143 5.81 -0.98 21.62
N ASP A 144 7.00 -1.41 22.04
CA ASP A 144 7.18 -2.06 23.34
C ASP A 144 6.79 -1.12 24.49
N ARG A 145 7.17 0.16 24.39
CA ARG A 145 6.85 1.17 25.40
C ARG A 145 5.34 1.46 25.45
N LEU A 146 4.66 1.53 24.29
CA LEU A 146 3.21 1.71 24.21
C LEU A 146 2.45 0.56 24.88
N LEU A 147 2.85 -0.68 24.60
CA LEU A 147 2.22 -1.87 25.19
C LEU A 147 2.42 -1.91 26.71
N ASN A 148 3.62 -1.57 27.19
CA ASN A 148 3.89 -1.47 28.63
C ASN A 148 3.08 -0.36 29.32
N ASP A 149 2.88 0.79 28.64
CA ASP A 149 2.09 1.90 29.16
C ASP A 149 0.60 1.54 29.29
N GLU A 150 0.03 0.83 28.31
CA GLU A 150 -1.34 0.31 28.36
C GLU A 150 -1.52 -0.66 29.55
N MET A 151 -0.60 -1.60 29.77
CA MET A 151 -0.67 -2.53 30.90
C MET A 151 -0.64 -1.79 32.25
N ARG A 152 0.23 -0.77 32.39
CA ARG A 152 0.31 0.05 33.60
C ARG A 152 -1.00 0.79 33.88
N ARG A 153 -1.64 1.32 32.83
CA ARG A 153 -2.94 2.01 32.94
C ARG A 153 -4.07 1.05 33.31
N GLY A 154 -4.09 -0.13 32.69
CA GLY A 154 -5.07 -1.18 33.00
C GLY A 154 -4.98 -1.71 34.43
N ASN A 155 -3.79 -1.67 35.05
CA ASN A 155 -3.63 -1.99 36.47
C ASN A 155 -4.11 -0.84 37.38
N LYS A 156 -3.75 0.41 37.05
CA LYS A 156 -4.12 1.57 37.87
C LYS A 156 -5.64 1.80 37.93
N GLY A 157 -6.37 1.47 36.87
CA GLY A 157 -7.83 1.55 36.86
C GLY A 157 -8.54 0.48 37.71
N LYS A 158 -7.87 -0.63 38.05
CA LYS A 158 -8.44 -1.67 38.92
C LYS A 158 -8.25 -1.37 40.41
N ASP A 159 -7.14 -0.71 40.77
CA ASP A 159 -6.83 -0.37 42.15
C ASP A 159 -7.65 0.83 42.69
N GLU A 160 -8.34 1.58 41.82
CA GLU A 160 -9.21 2.72 42.19
C GLU A 160 -10.70 2.32 42.31
N GLU A 161 -11.08 1.10 41.92
CA GLU A 161 -12.46 0.60 41.92
C GLU A 161 -12.75 -0.40 43.08
N ASP A 162 -11.72 -0.79 43.84
CA ASP A 162 -11.78 -1.62 45.07
C ASP A 162 -11.62 -0.76 46.35
#